data_AF-A0A443SA44-F1
#
_entry.id   AF-A0A443SA44-F1
#
_cell.length_a   1.000
_cell.length_b   1.000
_cell.length_c   1.000
_cell.angle_alpha   90.00
_cell.angle_beta   90.00
_cell.angle_gamma   90.00
#
_symmetry.space_group_name_H-M   'P 1'
#
loop_
_entity.id
_entity.type
_entity.pdbx_description
1 polymer ?
#
loop_
_entity_poly.entity_id
_entity_poly.type
_entity_poly.pdbx_seq_one_letter_code
_entity_poly.pdbx_strand_id
1 'polypeptide(L)'
;MNCNAIISNEWLKKVFEYLQYYAVGFEQIVVDRTVGTGIMMDEFKDVESYLYQILCETHFAMQAKHVKPDADVLRDVMSHEYREIEDASRRDVRDYIILREYIAATDFIVKLFEYLKSAAETTESTE
;
A
#
# COMPACT_ATOMS: atom_id res chain seq x y z
N MET A 1 9.85 2.04 28.80
CA MET A 1 9.22 1.74 27.49
C MET A 1 8.52 3.00 27.01
N ASN A 2 8.90 3.53 25.84
CA ASN A 2 8.31 4.74 25.26
C ASN A 2 7.03 4.36 24.49
N CYS A 3 5.87 4.85 24.94
CA CYS A 3 4.57 4.57 24.33
C CYS A 3 4.54 4.99 22.84
N ASN A 4 5.20 6.10 22.50
CA ASN A 4 5.28 6.60 21.13
C ASN A 4 6.08 5.67 20.21
N ALA A 5 7.11 4.99 20.74
CA ALA A 5 7.88 4.01 19.97
C ALA A 5 7.06 2.74 19.67
N ILE A 6 6.23 2.30 20.61
CA ILE A 6 5.32 1.16 20.42
C ILE A 6 4.24 1.52 19.38
N ILE A 7 3.64 2.71 19.51
CA ILE A 7 2.64 3.22 18.56
C ILE A 7 3.25 3.34 17.15
N SER A 8 4.47 3.86 17.02
CA SER A 8 5.18 3.96 15.74
C SER A 8 5.42 2.59 15.07
N ASN A 9 5.74 1.56 15.85
CA ASN A 9 6.01 0.22 15.30
C ASN A 9 4.74 -0.47 14.80
N GLU A 10 3.62 -0.33 15.53
CA GLU A 10 2.33 -0.89 15.10
C GLU A 10 1.80 -0.20 13.84
N TRP A 11 1.94 1.12 13.75
CA TRP A 11 1.58 1.84 12.53
C TRP A 11 2.46 1.43 11.34
N LEU A 12 3.74 1.15 11.56
CA LEU A 12 4.62 0.70 10.49
C LEU A 12 4.17 -0.66 9.90
N LYS A 13 3.71 -1.59 10.74
CA LYS A 13 3.11 -2.85 10.27
C LYS A 13 1.83 -2.60 9.48
N LYS A 14 0.95 -1.73 9.98
CA LYS A 14 -0.33 -1.43 9.32
C LYS A 14 -0.14 -0.78 7.96
N VAL A 15 0.82 0.15 7.85
CA VAL A 15 1.19 0.74 6.55
C VAL A 15 1.69 -0.34 5.60
N PHE A 16 2.57 -1.23 6.05
CA PHE A 16 3.06 -2.33 5.23
C PHE A 16 1.91 -3.22 4.72
N GLU A 17 1.02 -3.63 5.62
CA GLU A 17 -0.17 -4.42 5.29
C GLU A 17 -1.06 -3.70 4.25
N TYR A 18 -1.41 -2.42 4.47
CA TYR A 18 -2.23 -1.65 3.52
C TYR A 18 -1.61 -1.58 2.13
N LEU A 19 -0.31 -1.34 2.04
CA LEU A 19 0.40 -1.31 0.78
C LEU A 19 0.36 -2.68 0.07
N GLN A 20 0.40 -3.79 0.81
CA GLN A 20 0.26 -5.14 0.22
C GLN A 20 -1.15 -5.37 -0.35
N TYR A 21 -2.21 -4.91 0.32
CA TYR A 21 -3.58 -4.97 -0.24
C TYR A 21 -3.67 -4.26 -1.60
N TYR A 22 -3.09 -3.07 -1.70
CA TYR A 22 -3.08 -2.35 -2.97
C TYR A 22 -2.17 -3.03 -4.01
N ALA A 23 -1.05 -3.64 -3.60
CA ALA A 23 -0.16 -4.34 -4.52
C ALA A 23 -0.88 -5.51 -5.21
N VAL A 24 -1.68 -6.29 -4.48
CA VAL A 24 -2.53 -7.32 -5.07
C VAL A 24 -3.53 -6.72 -6.07
N GLY A 25 -4.10 -5.55 -5.75
CA GLY A 25 -5.01 -4.84 -6.64
C GLY A 25 -4.35 -4.41 -7.95
N PHE A 26 -3.20 -3.73 -7.87
CA PHE A 26 -2.45 -3.29 -9.06
C PHE A 26 -1.90 -4.46 -9.88
N GLU A 27 -1.45 -5.52 -9.24
CA GLU A 27 -1.05 -6.74 -9.93
C GLU A 27 -2.20 -7.29 -10.79
N GLN A 28 -3.43 -7.34 -10.27
CA GLN A 28 -4.59 -7.77 -11.05
C GLN A 28 -4.88 -6.83 -12.23
N ILE A 29 -4.75 -5.51 -12.04
CA ILE A 29 -4.93 -4.52 -13.12
C ILE A 29 -3.93 -4.77 -14.25
N VAL A 30 -2.67 -5.02 -13.90
CA VAL A 30 -1.60 -5.31 -14.87
C VAL A 30 -1.86 -6.64 -15.58
N VAL A 31 -2.24 -7.69 -14.85
CA VAL A 31 -2.58 -9.01 -15.41
C VAL A 31 -3.73 -8.89 -16.42
N ASP A 32 -4.84 -8.26 -16.06
CA ASP A 32 -6.02 -8.15 -16.93
C ASP A 32 -5.71 -7.48 -18.26
N ARG A 33 -4.73 -6.57 -18.27
CA ARG A 33 -4.36 -5.79 -19.46
C ARG A 33 -3.14 -6.34 -20.21
N THR A 34 -2.42 -7.31 -19.66
CA THR A 34 -1.53 -8.15 -20.49
C THR A 34 -2.32 -9.03 -21.47
N VAL A 35 -3.62 -9.24 -21.20
CA VAL A 35 -4.54 -10.04 -22.01
C VAL A 35 -5.48 -9.18 -22.88
N GLY A 36 -5.58 -7.86 -22.64
CA GLY A 36 -6.48 -6.95 -23.37
C GLY A 36 -5.93 -5.53 -23.58
N THR A 37 -6.36 -4.86 -24.66
CA THR A 37 -5.89 -3.53 -25.07
C THR A 37 -6.62 -2.39 -24.33
N GLY A 38 -5.98 -1.77 -23.34
CA GLY A 38 -6.50 -0.61 -22.58
C GLY A 38 -5.64 0.66 -22.73
N ILE A 39 -6.23 1.83 -22.43
CA ILE A 39 -5.70 3.17 -22.78
C ILE A 39 -4.69 3.73 -21.74
N MET A 40 -4.71 3.27 -20.49
CA MET A 40 -3.90 3.82 -19.37
C MET A 40 -2.78 2.87 -18.89
N MET A 41 -2.15 2.13 -19.79
CA MET A 41 -1.26 1.02 -19.39
C MET A 41 0.03 1.47 -18.69
N ASP A 42 0.58 2.61 -19.07
CA ASP A 42 1.87 3.04 -18.57
C ASP A 42 1.73 3.64 -17.17
N GLU A 43 0.65 4.38 -16.90
CA GLU A 43 0.41 4.98 -15.59
C GLU A 43 0.17 3.94 -14.50
N PHE A 44 -0.57 2.86 -14.79
CA PHE A 44 -0.79 1.79 -13.80
C PHE A 44 0.51 1.02 -13.49
N LYS A 45 1.38 0.82 -14.49
CA LYS A 45 2.69 0.18 -14.28
C LYS A 45 3.65 1.06 -13.48
N ASP A 46 3.64 2.36 -13.75
CA ASP A 46 4.43 3.32 -12.98
C ASP A 46 3.98 3.32 -11.52
N VAL A 47 2.66 3.39 -11.28
CA VAL A 47 2.10 3.32 -9.93
C VAL A 47 2.44 2.00 -9.24
N GLU A 48 2.31 0.86 -9.93
CA GLU A 48 2.71 -0.45 -9.40
C GLU A 48 4.20 -0.46 -9.01
N SER A 49 5.06 0.09 -9.86
CA SER A 49 6.52 0.16 -9.61
C SER A 49 6.83 1.01 -8.38
N TYR A 50 6.19 2.18 -8.23
CA TYR A 50 6.35 3.01 -7.03
C TYR A 50 5.82 2.32 -5.78
N LEU A 51 4.69 1.61 -5.88
CA LEU A 51 4.14 0.84 -4.76
C LEU A 51 5.11 -0.25 -4.30
N TYR A 52 5.72 -1.01 -5.22
CA TYR A 52 6.76 -1.99 -4.88
C TYR A 52 7.96 -1.35 -4.20
N GLN A 53 8.39 -0.17 -4.66
CA GLN A 53 9.48 0.56 -4.02
C GLN A 53 9.14 0.92 -2.56
N ILE A 54 7.97 1.51 -2.32
CA ILE A 54 7.54 1.92 -0.97
C ILE A 54 7.36 0.70 -0.06
N LEU A 55 6.85 -0.42 -0.58
CA LEU A 55 6.79 -1.69 0.16
C LEU A 55 8.17 -2.16 0.61
N CYS A 56 9.16 -2.14 -0.29
CA CYS A 56 10.54 -2.51 0.03
C CYS A 56 11.14 -1.59 1.10
N GLU A 57 10.96 -0.28 0.96
CA GLU A 57 11.46 0.72 1.90
C GLU A 57 10.81 0.56 3.28
N THR A 58 9.49 0.31 3.31
CA THR A 58 8.73 0.07 4.55
C THR A 58 9.21 -1.20 5.23
N HIS A 59 9.38 -2.29 4.49
CA HIS A 59 9.90 -3.54 5.03
C HIS A 59 11.34 -3.39 5.56
N PHE A 60 12.19 -2.65 4.86
CA PHE A 60 13.54 -2.32 5.34
C PHE A 60 13.51 -1.52 6.64
N ALA A 61 12.63 -0.53 6.77
CA ALA A 61 12.44 0.22 8.00
C ALA A 61 11.98 -0.68 9.16
N MET A 62 11.08 -1.65 8.89
CA MET A 62 10.66 -2.64 9.90
C MET A 62 11.83 -3.50 10.36
N GLN A 63 12.65 -3.98 9.43
CA GLN A 63 13.86 -4.75 9.75
C GLN A 63 14.85 -3.95 10.62
N ALA A 64 15.09 -2.69 10.26
CA ALA A 64 15.96 -1.79 11.02
C ALA A 64 15.47 -1.55 12.46
N LYS A 65 14.15 -1.61 12.67
CA LYS A 65 13.52 -1.48 14.00
C LYS A 65 13.25 -2.81 14.69
N HIS A 66 13.71 -3.93 14.13
CA HIS A 66 13.42 -5.30 14.59
C HIS A 66 11.92 -5.60 14.75
N VAL A 67 11.09 -4.97 13.92
CA VAL A 67 9.65 -5.20 13.84
C VAL A 67 9.40 -6.29 12.80
N LYS A 68 8.69 -7.35 13.18
CA LYS A 68 8.27 -8.37 12.21
C LYS A 68 6.95 -7.94 11.56
N PRO A 69 6.79 -8.16 10.24
CA PRO A 69 5.49 -8.00 9.60
C PRO A 69 4.49 -9.03 10.12
N ASP A 70 3.22 -8.69 9.98
CA ASP A 70 2.13 -9.66 10.09
C ASP A 70 2.17 -10.61 8.87
N ALA A 71 1.22 -11.54 8.78
CA ALA A 71 1.16 -12.44 7.64
C ALA A 71 0.96 -11.65 6.33
N ASP A 72 1.73 -12.00 5.29
CA ASP A 72 1.63 -11.34 4.00
C ASP A 72 0.22 -11.40 3.43
N VAL A 73 -0.26 -10.29 2.89
CA VAL A 73 -1.52 -10.26 2.15
C VAL A 73 -1.32 -10.99 0.82
N LEU A 74 -1.99 -12.11 0.67
CA LEU A 74 -1.91 -12.93 -0.54
C LEU A 74 -3.01 -12.55 -1.53
N ARG A 75 -2.89 -13.05 -2.75
CA ARG A 75 -3.85 -12.75 -3.83
C ARG A 75 -5.29 -13.09 -3.46
N ASP A 76 -5.50 -14.15 -2.65
CA ASP A 76 -6.81 -14.65 -2.15
C ASP A 76 -7.67 -13.59 -1.46
N VAL A 77 -7.08 -12.48 -1.03
CA VAL A 77 -7.80 -11.32 -0.50
C VAL A 77 -8.80 -10.70 -1.48
N MET A 78 -8.52 -10.77 -2.79
CA MET A 78 -9.47 -10.43 -3.83
C MET A 78 -10.19 -11.70 -4.26
N SER A 79 -11.50 -11.81 -4.04
CA SER A 79 -12.25 -13.00 -4.45
C SER A 79 -12.24 -13.18 -5.98
N HIS A 80 -12.41 -14.42 -6.42
CA HIS A 80 -12.38 -14.79 -7.83
C HIS A 80 -13.39 -13.99 -8.68
N GLU A 81 -14.57 -13.67 -8.14
CA GLU A 81 -15.60 -12.85 -8.81
C GLU A 81 -15.14 -11.42 -9.16
N TYR A 82 -14.16 -10.89 -8.43
CA TYR A 82 -13.58 -9.57 -8.70
C TYR A 82 -12.29 -9.62 -9.51
N ARG A 83 -11.61 -10.78 -9.55
CA ARG A 83 -10.45 -11.00 -10.43
C ARG A 83 -10.89 -11.31 -11.85
N GLU A 84 -11.80 -12.27 -12.01
CA GLU A 84 -12.25 -12.76 -13.30
C GLU A 84 -13.55 -12.07 -13.74
N ILE A 85 -13.47 -10.76 -13.94
CA ILE A 85 -14.58 -9.98 -14.49
C ILE A 85 -14.49 -10.04 -16.02
N GLU A 86 -15.46 -10.68 -16.69
CA GLU A 86 -15.47 -10.75 -18.16
C GLU A 86 -15.82 -9.41 -18.84
N ASP A 87 -16.67 -8.61 -18.21
CA ASP A 87 -17.13 -7.32 -18.73
C ASP A 87 -16.06 -6.23 -18.57
N ALA A 88 -15.64 -5.64 -19.69
CA ALA A 88 -14.59 -4.63 -19.72
C ALA A 88 -14.96 -3.38 -18.90
N SER A 89 -16.19 -2.89 -19.01
CA SER A 89 -16.61 -1.70 -18.28
C SER A 89 -16.59 -1.91 -16.77
N ARG A 90 -16.97 -3.09 -16.29
CA ARG A 90 -16.87 -3.46 -14.87
C ARG A 90 -15.41 -3.59 -14.42
N ARG A 91 -14.51 -4.11 -15.25
CA ARG A 91 -13.06 -4.10 -14.96
C ARG A 91 -12.53 -2.68 -14.84
N ASP A 92 -12.85 -1.81 -15.80
CA ASP A 92 -12.40 -0.42 -15.80
C ASP A 92 -12.88 0.34 -14.55
N VAL A 93 -14.11 0.10 -14.11
CA VAL A 93 -14.65 0.66 -12.86
C VAL A 93 -13.89 0.14 -11.64
N ARG A 94 -13.61 -1.16 -11.56
CA ARG A 94 -12.81 -1.75 -10.48
C ARG A 94 -11.41 -1.13 -10.44
N ASP A 95 -10.73 -1.06 -11.58
CA ASP A 95 -9.38 -0.49 -11.70
C ASP A 95 -9.35 0.97 -11.23
N TYR A 96 -10.34 1.76 -11.64
CA TYR A 96 -10.49 3.14 -11.21
C TYR A 96 -10.74 3.28 -9.71
N ILE A 97 -11.57 2.41 -9.12
CA ILE A 97 -11.80 2.38 -7.67
C ILE A 97 -10.50 2.06 -6.94
N ILE A 98 -9.76 1.04 -7.36
CA ILE A 98 -8.47 0.67 -6.75
C ILE A 98 -7.50 1.86 -6.78
N LEU A 99 -7.38 2.55 -7.92
CA LEU A 99 -6.53 3.73 -8.04
C LEU A 99 -6.97 4.86 -7.10
N ARG A 100 -8.27 5.16 -7.05
CA ARG A 100 -8.82 6.22 -6.18
C ARG A 100 -8.54 5.93 -4.70
N GLU A 101 -8.80 4.70 -4.26
CA GLU A 101 -8.58 4.29 -2.88
C GLU A 101 -7.08 4.26 -2.54
N TYR A 102 -6.24 3.85 -3.50
CA TYR A 102 -4.79 3.91 -3.34
C TYR A 102 -4.28 5.34 -3.12
N ILE A 103 -4.75 6.31 -3.91
CA ILE A 103 -4.40 7.73 -3.74
C ILE A 103 -4.79 8.21 -2.33
N ALA A 104 -6.00 7.89 -1.89
CA ALA A 104 -6.48 8.26 -0.56
C ALA A 104 -5.64 7.60 0.56
N ALA A 105 -5.26 6.34 0.39
CA ALA A 105 -4.40 5.63 1.33
C ALA A 105 -2.99 6.23 1.38
N THR A 106 -2.40 6.59 0.24
CA THR A 106 -1.09 7.25 0.21
C THR A 106 -1.12 8.61 0.92
N ASP A 107 -2.16 9.41 0.71
CA ASP A 107 -2.34 10.68 1.43
C ASP A 107 -2.45 10.49 2.94
N PHE A 108 -3.16 9.44 3.37
CA PHE A 108 -3.24 9.08 4.78
C PHE A 108 -1.88 8.67 5.35
N ILE A 109 -1.13 7.83 4.62
CA ILE A 109 0.19 7.34 5.03
C ILE A 109 1.17 8.52 5.20
N VAL A 110 1.18 9.47 4.26
CA VAL A 110 2.02 10.68 4.36
C VAL A 110 1.69 11.45 5.64
N LYS A 111 0.41 11.77 5.88
CA LYS A 111 -0.02 12.50 7.08
C LYS A 111 0.32 11.76 8.37
N LEU A 112 0.20 10.43 8.37
CA LEU A 112 0.57 9.60 9.50
C LEU A 112 2.06 9.71 9.82
N PHE A 113 2.94 9.62 8.81
CA PHE A 113 4.38 9.77 9.03
C PHE A 113 4.78 11.19 9.43
N GLU A 114 4.14 12.23 8.90
CA GLU A 114 4.32 13.62 9.34
C GLU A 114 3.95 13.79 10.83
N TYR A 115 2.82 13.21 11.23
CA TYR A 115 2.40 13.20 12.63
C TYR A 115 3.41 12.46 13.52
N LEU A 116 3.86 11.28 13.13
CA LEU A 116 4.84 10.50 13.90
C LEU A 116 6.19 11.22 14.01
N LYS A 117 6.62 11.91 12.95
CA LYS A 117 7.85 12.71 12.95
C LYS A 117 7.74 13.89 13.93
N SER A 118 6.68 14.70 13.84
CA SER A 118 6.48 15.84 14.74
C SER A 118 6.33 15.42 16.21
N ALA A 119 5.70 14.27 16.47
CA ALA A 119 5.60 13.70 17.81
C ALA A 119 6.97 13.27 18.36
N ALA A 120 7.90 12.80 17.51
CA ALA A 120 9.25 12.41 17.92
C ALA A 120 10.13 13.63 18.25
N GLU A 121 10.08 14.69 17.43
CA GLU A 121 10.84 15.93 17.62
C GLU A 121 10.45 16.66 18.91
N THR A 122 9.18 16.58 19.32
CA THR A 122 8.70 17.21 20.57
C THR A 122 9.33 16.56 21.80
N THR A 123 9.59 15.24 21.77
CA THR A 123 10.19 14.51 22.90
C THR A 123 11.68 14.81 23.13
N GLU A 124 12.43 15.19 22.09
CA GLU A 124 13.86 15.52 22.19
C GLU A 124 14.11 16.92 22.78
N SER A 125 13.09 17.78 22.84
CA SER A 125 13.21 19.15 23.36
C SER A 125 13.02 19.29 24.89
N THR A 126 12.73 18.18 25.57
CA THR A 126 12.46 18.13 27.02
C THR A 126 13.52 17.38 27.85
N GLU A 127 14.65 17.00 27.23
CA GLU A 127 15.84 16.49 27.95
C GLU A 127 16.97 17.52 28.00
#